data_AF-A0A1X7TBK8-F1
#
_entry.id   AF-A0A1X7TBK8-F1
#
_cell.length_a   1.000
_cell.length_b   1.000
_cell.length_c   1.000
_cell.angle_alpha   90.00
_cell.angle_beta   90.00
_cell.angle_gamma   90.00
#
_symmetry.space_group_name_H-M   'P 1'
#
loop_
_entity.id
_entity.type
_entity.pdbx_description
1 polymer ?
#
loop_
_entity_poly.entity_id
_entity_poly.type
_entity_poly.pdbx_seq_one_letter_code
_entity_poly.pdbx_strand_id
1 'polypeptide(L)' 'MFDRNVSPSQSPWSSPVILVKKKDGSLHFCVDYRKVNFVTRKDAYPLSRIDDTLDTLAGSS' A
#
# COMPACT_ATOMS: atom_id res chain seq x y z
N MET A 1 -3.63 -15.37 -1.60
CA MET A 1 -3.62 -14.14 -0.77
C MET A 1 -3.60 -14.45 0.72
N PHE A 2 -4.27 -15.50 1.20
CA PHE A 2 -4.24 -15.86 2.63
C PHE A 2 -3.38 -17.08 3.01
N ASP A 3 -3.10 -18.00 2.08
CA ASP A 3 -2.54 -19.31 2.47
C ASP A 3 -1.08 -19.35 2.97
N ARG A 4 -0.30 -18.26 2.90
CA ARG A 4 1.11 -18.26 3.37
C ARG A 4 1.55 -17.04 4.17
N ASN A 5 0.74 -15.98 4.22
CA ASN A 5 1.19 -14.67 4.75
C ASN A 5 0.28 -14.13 5.86
N VAL A 6 -0.75 -14.87 6.29
CA VAL A 6 -1.60 -14.49 7.41
C VAL A 6 -1.87 -15.69 8.31
N SER A 7 -2.14 -15.43 9.58
CA SER A 7 -2.60 -16.42 10.54
C SER A 7 -3.77 -15.86 11.35
N PRO A 8 -4.62 -16.70 11.95
CA PRO A 8 -5.61 -16.25 12.91
C PRO A 8 -4.95 -15.43 14.03
N SER A 9 -5.57 -14.33 14.43
CA SER A 9 -5.06 -13.48 15.51
C SER A 9 -6.18 -13.10 16.47
N GLN A 10 -5.82 -12.82 17.72
CA GLN A 10 -6.69 -12.26 18.75
C GLN A 10 -6.31 -10.80 19.03
N SER A 11 -5.88 -10.07 18.00
CA SER A 11 -5.48 -8.67 18.13
C SER A 11 -6.65 -7.82 18.64
N PRO A 12 -6.41 -6.87 19.57
CA PRO A 12 -7.43 -5.90 19.96
C PRO A 12 -7.73 -4.89 18.84
N TRP A 13 -6.90 -4.85 17.79
CA TRP A 13 -7.10 -4.03 16.59
C TRP A 13 -7.62 -4.87 15.43
N SER A 14 -8.59 -4.34 14.71
CA SER A 14 -9.11 -4.91 13.47
C SER A 14 -9.38 -3.82 12.42
N SER A 15 -9.42 -4.21 11.16
CA SER A 15 -9.76 -3.33 10.04
C SER A 15 -10.62 -4.11 9.04
N PRO A 16 -11.66 -3.49 8.45
CA PRO A 16 -12.56 -4.20 7.56
C PRO A 16 -11.87 -4.57 6.24
N VAL A 17 -12.37 -5.64 5.61
CA VAL A 17 -11.91 -6.10 4.30
C VAL A 17 -12.90 -5.67 3.23
N ILE A 18 -12.38 -5.14 2.13
CA ILE A 18 -13.11 -4.68 0.95
C ILE A 18 -12.73 -5.59 -0.22
N LEU A 19 -13.74 -6.09 -0.93
CA LEU A 19 -13.55 -6.84 -2.17
C LEU A 19 -13.67 -5.89 -3.36
N VAL A 20 -12.61 -5.81 -4.16
CA VAL A 20 -12.56 -4.99 -5.37
C VAL A 20 -12.45 -5.89 -6.57
N LYS A 21 -13.31 -5.71 -7.58
CA LYS A 21 -13.21 -6.43 -8.85
C LYS A 21 -12.15 -5.77 -9.73
N LYS A 22 -11.13 -6.53 -10.14
CA LYS A 22 -10.13 -6.09 -11.12
C LYS A 22 -10.73 -6.11 -12.54
N LYS A 23 -10.04 -5.45 -13.47
CA LYS A 23 -10.43 -5.41 -14.89
C LYS A 23 -10.50 -6.81 -15.53
N ASP A 24 -9.63 -7.72 -15.10
CA ASP A 24 -9.59 -9.12 -15.55
C ASP A 24 -10.70 -9.99 -14.93
N GLY A 25 -11.57 -9.41 -14.10
CA GLY A 25 -12.66 -10.11 -13.42
C GLY A 25 -12.27 -10.80 -12.12
N SER A 26 -10.98 -10.88 -11.78
CA SER A 26 -10.52 -11.42 -10.50
C SER A 26 -10.86 -10.48 -9.34
N LEU A 27 -10.93 -11.03 -8.12
CA LEU A 27 -11.15 -10.25 -6.91
C LEU A 27 -9.84 -9.87 -6.24
N HIS A 28 -9.77 -8.63 -5.77
CA HIS A 28 -8.68 -8.10 -4.96
C HIS A 28 -9.21 -7.85 -3.55
N PHE A 29 -8.66 -8.57 -2.58
CA PHE A 29 -8.94 -8.33 -1.16
C PHE A 29 -8.11 -7.13 -0.68
N CYS A 30 -8.76 -6.05 -0.28
CA CYS A 30 -8.11 -4.85 0.23
C CYS A 30 -8.51 -4.63 1.68
N VAL A 31 -7.56 -4.45 2.59
CA VAL A 31 -7.87 -4.12 3.99
C VAL A 31 -7.89 -2.60 4.14
N ASP A 32 -8.97 -2.06 4.71
CA ASP A 32 -9.13 -0.62 4.91
C ASP A 32 -8.33 -0.13 6.13
N TYR A 33 -7.05 0.17 5.91
CA TYR A 33 -6.15 0.69 6.93
C TYR A 33 -6.28 2.19 7.20
N ARG A 34 -7.29 2.90 6.68
CA ARG A 34 -7.37 4.38 6.82
C ARG A 34 -7.29 4.85 8.28
N LYS A 35 -7.99 4.18 9.20
CA LYS A 35 -7.97 4.51 10.64
C LYS A 35 -6.60 4.24 11.27
N VAL A 36 -5.96 3.12 10.89
CA VAL A 36 -4.62 2.76 11.36
C VAL A 36 -3.58 3.76 10.85
N ASN A 37 -3.62 4.09 9.56
CA ASN A 37 -2.71 5.05 8.94
C ASN A 37 -2.82 6.46 9.54
N PHE A 38 -3.99 6.83 10.08
CA PHE A 38 -4.17 8.11 10.75
C PHE A 38 -3.46 8.17 12.12
N VAL A 39 -3.43 7.06 12.86
CA VAL A 39 -2.79 7.01 14.19
C VAL A 39 -1.30 6.64 14.13
N THR A 40 -0.85 6.05 13.02
CA THR A 40 0.55 5.68 12.81
C THR A 40 1.40 6.91 12.45
N ARG A 41 2.60 7.03 13.05
CA ARG A 41 3.59 8.04 12.67
C ARG A 41 4.06 7.79 11.23
N LYS A 42 3.91 8.80 10.37
CA LYS A 42 4.43 8.74 9.00
C LYS A 42 5.95 8.83 9.03
N ASP A 43 6.60 7.83 8.45
CA ASP A 43 8.03 7.84 8.17
C ASP A 43 8.23 8.24 6.70
N ALA A 44 8.28 9.55 6.45
CA ALA A 44 8.34 10.09 5.12
C ALA A 44 9.78 10.02 4.58
N TYR A 45 10.04 9.05 3.71
CA TYR A 45 11.27 9.00 2.93
C TYR A 45 11.14 9.92 1.69
N PRO A 46 12.14 10.76 1.38
CA PRO A 46 12.09 11.61 0.20
C PRO A 46 12.14 10.73 -1.05
N LEU A 47 11.02 10.67 -1.77
CA LEU A 47 10.97 10.12 -3.12
C LEU A 47 10.92 11.30 -4.08
N SER A 48 11.92 11.39 -4.95
CA SER A 48 11.97 12.37 -6.03
C SER A 48 10.77 12.21 -6.95
N ARG A 49 10.34 13.31 -7.57
CA ARG A 49 9.34 13.22 -8.62
C ARG A 49 9.96 12.51 -9.83
N ILE A 50 9.12 11.86 -10.62
CA ILE A 50 9.57 11.21 -11.86
C ILE A 50 10.25 12.24 -12.77
N ASP A 51 9.69 13.43 -12.88
CA ASP A 51 10.27 14.54 -13.67
C ASP A 51 11.70 14.87 -13.21
N ASP A 52 11.92 15.07 -11.90
CA ASP A 52 13.24 15.37 -11.32
C ASP A 52 14.27 14.27 -11.65
N THR A 53 13.84 13.01 -11.63
CA THR A 53 14.72 11.88 -11.96
C THR A 53 15.09 11.83 -13.44
N LEU A 54 14.15 12.19 -14.33
CA LEU A 54 14.37 12.23 -15.77
C LEU A 54 15.29 13.39 -16.17
N ASP A 55 15.11 14.57 -15.56
CA ASP A 55 15.96 15.74 -15.80
C ASP A 55 17.41 15.47 -15.39
N THR A 56 17.60 14.82 -14.24
CA THR A 56 18.94 14.42 -13.76
C THR A 56 19.61 13.47 -14.76
N LEU A 57 18.86 12.54 -15.35
CA LEU A 57 19.39 11.60 -16.35
C LEU A 57 19.74 12.30 -17.67
N ALA A 58 18.88 13.22 -18.15
CA ALA A 58 19.09 13.92 -19.41
C ALA A 58 20.28 14.89 -19.38
N GLY A 59 20.57 15.49 -18.21
CA GLY A 59 21.74 16.36 -18.00
C GLY A 59 23.05 15.63 -17.65
N SER A 60 23.00 14.29 -17.52
CA SER A 60 24.19 13.45 -17.27
C SER A 60 24.84 13.04 -18.60
N SER A 61 25.55 13.97 -19.23
CA SER A 61 26.40 13.72 -20.41
C SER A 61 27.87 13.91 -20.10
#